data_AF-A0A920GA82-F1
#
_entry.id   AF-A0A920GA82-F1
#
_cell.length_a   1.000
_cell.length_b   1.000
_cell.length_c   1.000
_cell.angle_alpha   90.00
_cell.angle_beta   90.00
_cell.angle_gamma   90.00
#
_symmetry.space_group_name_H-M   'P 1'
#
loop_
_entity.id
_entity.type
_entity.pdbx_description
1 polymer ?
#
loop_
_entity_poly.entity_id
_entity_poly.type
_entity_poly.pdbx_seq_one_letter_code
_entity_poly.pdbx_strand_id
1 'polypeptide(L)' 'MNKTEKVALREAVIVVLMGAVINFPLQTYLLWLTIDNWQWADPIKISIFVQLIITVVALIRVYAIRMRFQRGKF' A
#
# COMPACT_ATOMS: atom_id res chain seq x y z
N MET A 1 10.18 -27.53 -11.53
CA MET A 1 9.39 -26.54 -10.76
C MET A 1 8.03 -27.12 -10.47
N ASN A 2 7.80 -27.46 -9.21
CA ASN A 2 6.61 -28.16 -8.77
C ASN A 2 5.41 -27.20 -8.79
N LYS A 3 4.21 -27.69 -9.09
CA LYS A 3 3.01 -26.85 -9.32
C LYS A 3 2.71 -25.93 -8.12
N THR A 4 3.10 -26.33 -6.92
CA THR A 4 2.95 -25.61 -5.65
C THR A 4 3.77 -24.32 -5.59
N GLU A 5 5.02 -24.33 -6.08
CA GLU A 5 5.92 -23.16 -6.03
C GLU A 5 5.41 -22.04 -6.95
N LYS A 6 4.87 -22.41 -8.13
CA LYS A 6 4.25 -21.46 -9.05
C LYS A 6 3.01 -20.77 -8.46
N VAL A 7 2.24 -21.46 -7.64
CA VAL A 7 1.05 -20.90 -6.98
C VAL A 7 1.46 -19.93 -5.89
N ALA A 8 2.40 -20.32 -5.01
CA ALA A 8 2.91 -19.45 -3.96
C ALA A 8 3.55 -18.17 -4.52
N LEU A 9 4.32 -18.28 -5.60
CA LEU A 9 4.92 -17.13 -6.26
C LEU A 9 3.86 -16.22 -6.89
N ARG A 10 2.81 -16.80 -7.48
CA ARG A 10 1.70 -16.03 -8.06
C ARG A 10 0.92 -15.29 -6.98
N GLU A 11 0.66 -15.91 -5.83
CA GLU A 11 0.02 -15.25 -4.69
C GLU A 11 0.87 -14.10 -4.14
N ALA A 12 2.16 -14.32 -3.95
CA ALA A 12 3.09 -13.28 -3.50
C ALA A 12 3.13 -12.10 -4.49
N VAL A 13 3.21 -12.36 -5.79
CA VAL A 13 3.20 -11.33 -6.84
C VAL A 13 1.91 -10.53 -6.83
N ILE A 14 0.75 -11.16 -6.67
CA ILE A 14 -0.54 -10.46 -6.62
C ILE A 14 -0.61 -9.54 -5.38
N VAL A 15 -0.14 -10.00 -4.23
CA VAL A 15 -0.11 -9.20 -3.00
C VAL A 15 0.81 -7.98 -3.15
N VAL A 16 1.99 -8.17 -3.74
CA VAL A 16 2.95 -7.08 -4.00
C VAL A 16 2.42 -6.09 -5.03
N LEU A 17 1.86 -6.57 -6.15
CA LEU A 17 1.27 -5.72 -7.19
C LEU A 17 0.09 -4.90 -6.67
N MET A 18 -0.83 -5.53 -5.92
CA MET A 18 -1.92 -4.81 -5.27
C MET A 18 -1.38 -3.75 -4.30
N GLY A 19 -0.30 -4.08 -3.58
CA GLY A 19 0.36 -3.14 -2.68
C GLY A 19 0.97 -1.94 -3.42
N ALA A 20 1.62 -2.18 -4.57
CA ALA A 20 2.19 -1.14 -5.41
C ALA A 20 1.11 -0.26 -6.02
N VAL A 21 0.04 -0.85 -6.57
CA VAL A 21 -1.07 -0.12 -7.21
C VAL A 21 -1.82 0.77 -6.22
N ILE A 22 -1.83 0.45 -4.92
CA ILE A 22 -2.48 1.28 -3.91
C ILE A 22 -1.50 2.29 -3.32
N ASN A 23 -0.30 1.86 -2.95
CA ASN A 23 0.67 2.73 -2.28
C ASN A 23 1.21 3.81 -3.21
N PHE A 24 1.45 3.49 -4.48
CA PHE A 24 2.02 4.43 -5.44
C PHE A 24 1.12 5.65 -5.66
N PRO A 25 -0.16 5.53 -6.09
CA PRO A 25 -1.02 6.69 -6.28
C PRO A 25 -1.33 7.42 -4.96
N LEU A 26 -1.48 6.69 -3.85
CA LEU A 26 -1.73 7.32 -2.55
C LEU A 26 -0.53 8.15 -2.08
N GLN A 27 0.69 7.62 -2.23
CA GLN A 27 1.93 8.33 -1.92
C GLN A 27 2.08 9.56 -2.82
N THR A 28 1.87 9.42 -4.13
CA THR A 28 1.91 10.55 -5.08
C THR A 28 0.88 11.62 -4.73
N TYR A 29 -0.35 11.23 -4.38
CA TYR A 29 -1.40 12.17 -3.99
C TYR A 29 -1.09 12.90 -2.69
N LEU A 30 -0.57 12.20 -1.68
CA LEU A 30 -0.16 12.79 -0.40
C LEU A 30 1.01 13.76 -0.56
N LEU A 31 2.00 13.42 -1.39
CA LEU A 31 3.10 14.32 -1.74
C LEU A 31 2.59 15.56 -2.47
N TRP A 32 1.70 15.40 -3.46
CA TRP A 32 1.08 16.53 -4.14
C TRP A 32 0.32 17.43 -3.16
N LEU A 33 -0.48 16.86 -2.26
CA LEU A 33 -1.23 17.64 -1.27
C LEU A 33 -0.31 18.39 -0.29
N THR A 34 0.75 17.75 0.19
CA THR A 34 1.67 18.36 1.17
C THR A 34 2.57 19.43 0.55
N ILE A 35 2.99 19.25 -0.70
CA ILE A 35 3.86 20.18 -1.41
C ILE A 35 3.05 21.33 -2.04
N ASP A 36 1.98 21.01 -2.76
CA ASP A 36 1.25 21.97 -3.59
C ASP A 36 0.21 22.75 -2.77
N ASN A 37 -0.55 22.06 -1.91
CA ASN A 37 -1.64 22.68 -1.15
C ASN A 37 -1.13 23.30 0.17
N TRP A 38 -0.24 22.60 0.87
CA TRP A 38 0.27 23.03 2.17
C TRP A 38 1.58 23.83 2.12
N GLN A 39 2.27 23.84 0.98
CA GLN A 39 3.57 24.51 0.76
C GLN A 39 4.60 24.23 1.87
N TRP A 40 4.65 22.99 2.38
CA TRP A 40 5.65 22.64 3.38
C TRP A 40 7.04 22.73 2.75
N ALA A 41 7.89 23.62 3.28
CA ALA A 41 9.28 23.76 2.85
C ALA A 41 10.22 22.72 3.50
N ASP A 42 9.78 22.10 4.60
CA ASP A 42 10.58 21.15 5.39
C ASP A 42 10.37 19.69 4.91
N PRO A 43 11.37 19.06 4.28
CA PRO A 43 11.25 17.70 3.75
C PRO A 43 10.98 16.66 4.84
N ILE A 44 11.47 16.91 6.06
CA ILE A 44 11.34 16.02 7.22
C ILE A 44 9.87 15.95 7.68
N LYS A 45 9.15 17.07 7.68
CA LYS A 45 7.74 17.10 8.08
C LYS A 45 6.88 16.35 7.06
N ILE A 46 7.16 16.57 5.77
CA ILE A 46 6.48 15.89 4.67
C ILE A 46 6.69 14.38 4.78
N SER A 47 7.94 13.93 4.93
CA SER A 47 8.25 12.50 4.97
C SER A 47 7.60 11.81 6.16
N ILE A 48 7.64 12.40 7.36
CA ILE A 48 6.99 11.82 8.55
C ILE A 48 5.47 11.75 8.38
N PHE A 49 4.84 12.82 7.87
CA PHE A 49 3.39 12.85 7.68
C PHE A 49 2.92 11.84 6.63
N VAL A 50 3.55 11.83 5.46
CA VAL A 50 3.25 10.90 4.37
C VAL A 50 3.47 9.45 4.83
N GLN A 51 4.58 9.18 5.54
CA GLN A 51 4.89 7.87 6.07
C GLN A 51 3.83 7.39 7.07
N LEU A 52 3.36 8.28 7.96
CA LEU A 52 2.35 7.96 8.95
C LEU A 52 1.01 7.61 8.28
N ILE A 53 0.56 8.41 7.31
CA ILE A 53 -0.69 8.13 6.56
C ILE A 53 -0.56 6.83 5.75
N ILE A 54 0.54 6.62 5.02
CA ILE A 54 0.76 5.39 4.25
C ILE A 54 0.76 4.17 5.18
N THR A 55 1.34 4.27 6.38
CA THR A 55 1.36 3.17 7.34
C THR A 55 -0.04 2.82 7.82
N VAL A 56 -0.88 3.82 8.12
CA VAL A 56 -2.29 3.61 8.51
C VAL A 56 -3.08 2.98 7.35
N VAL A 57 -2.93 3.50 6.13
CA VAL A 57 -3.60 2.95 4.95
C VAL A 57 -3.12 1.54 4.64
N ALA A 58 -1.83 1.26 4.82
CA ALA A 58 -1.26 -0.08 4.65
C ALA A 58 -1.86 -1.07 5.66
N LEU A 59 -2.06 -0.66 6.91
CA LEU A 59 -2.80 -1.46 7.91
C LEU A 59 -4.22 -1.76 7.45
N ILE A 60 -4.97 -0.74 7.01
CA ILE A 60 -6.34 -0.90 6.50
C ILE A 60 -6.37 -1.82 5.28
N ARG A 61 -5.44 -1.66 4.34
CA ARG A 61 -5.32 -2.53 3.15
C ARG A 61 -5.03 -3.97 3.54
N VAL A 62 -4.05 -4.21 4.42
CA VAL A 62 -3.70 -5.57 4.87
C VAL A 62 -4.88 -6.21 5.61
N TYR A 63 -5.61 -5.43 6.42
CA TYR A 63 -6.83 -5.87 7.09
C TYR A 63 -7.94 -6.18 6.08
N ALA A 64 -8.19 -5.31 5.10
CA ALA A 64 -9.20 -5.50 4.05
C ALA A 64 -8.87 -6.69 3.13
N ILE A 65 -7.59 -6.88 2.76
CA ILE A 65 -7.12 -8.05 2.00
C ILE A 65 -7.31 -9.32 2.82
N ARG A 66 -6.92 -9.35 4.12
CA ARG A 66 -7.18 -10.49 5.00
C ARG A 66 -8.67 -10.80 5.12
N MET A 67 -9.52 -9.77 5.26
CA MET A 67 -10.97 -9.93 5.38
C MET A 67 -11.62 -10.41 4.07
N ARG A 68 -11.13 -9.94 2.91
CA ARG A 68 -11.57 -10.41 1.59
C ARG A 68 -11.09 -11.82 1.29
N PHE A 69 -9.86 -12.18 1.67
CA PHE A 69 -9.35 -13.55 1.52
C PHE A 69 -10.03 -14.54 2.48
N GLN A 70 -10.45 -14.12 3.68
CA GLN A 70 -11.26 -14.97 4.57
C GLN A 70 -12.68 -15.20 4.04
N ARG A 71 -13.30 -14.23 3.34
CA ARG A 71 -14.62 -14.42 2.71
C ARG A 71 -14.60 -15.27 1.43
N GLY A 72 -13.43 -15.55 0.85
CA GLY A 72 -13.28 -16.42 -0.32
C GLY A 72 -13.10 -17.92 0.02
N LYS A 73 -13.20 -18.30 1.30
CA LYS A 73 -13.13 -19.69 1.79
C LYS A 73 -14.42 -20.16 2.48
N PHE A 74 -15.57 -19.66 2.03
CA PHE A 74 -16.87 -20.26 2.32
C PHE A 74 -17.49 -20.76 1.02
#